data_AF-A0A6G7Y0X1-F1
#
_entry.id   AF-A0A6G7Y0X1-F1
#
_cell.length_a   1.000
_cell.length_b   1.000
_cell.length_c   1.000
_cell.angle_alpha   90.00
_cell.angle_beta   90.00
_cell.angle_gamma   90.00
#
_symmetry.space_group_name_H-M   'P 1'
#
loop_
_entity.id
_entity.type
_entity.pdbx_description
1 polymer ?
#
loop_
_entity_poly.entity_id
_entity_poly.type
_entity_poly.pdbx_seq_one_letter_code
_entity_poly.pdbx_strand_id
1 'polypeptide(L)'
;MTTVTNLLEIFDENEIIPMDTIMNTMDLSERRTRNLIGKLKKLGHGYGFEIKTVTNAGYKLIKTNDSLCNKLYDAHVFSDLGSIGEIKLMKTLALHIMNDISGETRVDDLVCGTGMSREEVLHVLRSCRSRLAEFDLMLNLDGESVTIDGCEYDKRVLLTTMITDGDTPATLLNLLPSHTGELVMTMLDEAFAQNNLVIRESGKKTLTAAIEVMLMRSYQDQKMRDFYINMLLVDYRCDNVAKTLIHALQFVFNLEFSKEEKNALAYAIQDIVMV
;
A
#
# COMPACT_ATOMS: atom_id res chain seq x y z
N MET A 1 7.67 5.73 18.68
CA MET A 1 6.85 4.74 19.39
C MET A 1 5.49 5.33 19.65
N THR A 2 4.42 4.58 19.42
CA THR A 2 3.05 5.07 19.47
C THR A 2 2.31 4.69 20.72
N THR A 3 1.26 5.46 20.97
CA THR A 3 0.36 5.33 22.11
C THR A 3 -0.17 3.91 22.32
N VAL A 4 -0.34 3.08 21.28
CA VAL A 4 -0.83 1.69 21.45
C VAL A 4 0.28 0.66 21.67
N THR A 5 1.47 0.82 21.07
CA THR A 5 2.62 -0.03 21.42
C THR A 5 2.98 0.18 22.88
N ASN A 6 3.06 1.44 23.31
CA ASN A 6 3.31 1.76 24.71
C ASN A 6 2.23 1.15 25.62
N LEU A 7 0.95 1.18 25.21
CA LEU A 7 -0.11 0.54 25.97
C LEU A 7 0.02 -0.99 26.00
N LEU A 8 0.42 -1.62 24.89
CA LEU A 8 0.61 -3.07 24.81
C LEU A 8 1.83 -3.52 25.63
N GLU A 9 2.94 -2.77 25.60
CA GLU A 9 4.12 -2.97 26.45
C GLU A 9 3.75 -2.84 27.93
N ILE A 10 3.01 -1.78 28.29
CA ILE A 10 2.46 -1.60 29.64
C ILE A 10 1.62 -2.82 30.06
N PHE A 11 0.85 -3.39 29.13
CA PHE A 11 0.07 -4.60 29.36
C PHE A 11 0.91 -5.89 29.49
N ASP A 12 2.07 -5.94 28.85
CA ASP A 12 2.98 -7.10 28.84
C ASP A 12 3.89 -7.13 30.07
N GLU A 13 4.27 -5.94 30.57
CA GLU A 13 5.08 -5.76 31.78
C GLU A 13 4.29 -5.98 33.07
N ASN A 14 2.95 -5.98 33.01
CA ASN A 14 2.08 -6.03 34.18
C ASN A 14 1.12 -7.22 34.11
N GLU A 15 1.01 -7.98 35.20
CA GLU A 15 0.10 -9.14 35.24
C GLU A 15 -1.38 -8.72 35.17
N ILE A 16 -1.75 -7.65 35.88
CA ILE A 16 -3.06 -6.98 35.83
C ILE A 16 -2.80 -5.49 36.04
N ILE A 17 -3.36 -4.64 35.18
CA ILE A 17 -3.20 -3.20 35.28
C ILE A 17 -4.54 -2.46 35.52
N PRO A 18 -4.65 -1.66 36.60
CA PRO A 18 -5.81 -0.80 36.86
C PRO A 18 -5.95 0.33 35.84
N MET A 19 -7.19 0.78 35.61
CA MET A 19 -7.49 1.86 34.67
C MET A 19 -6.76 3.17 35.01
N ASP A 20 -6.72 3.53 36.29
CA ASP A 20 -6.06 4.75 36.76
C ASP A 20 -4.55 4.72 36.48
N THR A 21 -3.92 3.55 36.60
CA THR A 21 -2.51 3.36 36.25
C THR A 21 -2.29 3.58 34.76
N ILE A 22 -3.16 3.03 33.89
CA ILE A 22 -3.06 3.27 32.44
C ILE A 22 -3.21 4.75 32.11
N MET A 23 -4.20 5.42 32.69
CA MET A 23 -4.45 6.85 32.46
C MET A 23 -3.27 7.72 32.87
N ASN A 24 -2.68 7.44 34.04
CA ASN A 24 -1.54 8.20 34.56
C ASN A 24 -0.26 7.93 33.75
N THR A 25 0.02 6.67 33.41
CA THR A 25 1.22 6.31 32.63
C THR A 25 1.16 6.84 31.20
N MET A 26 -0.04 6.95 30.63
CA MET A 26 -0.23 7.41 29.25
C MET A 26 -0.58 8.89 29.10
N ASP A 27 -0.84 9.58 30.20
CA ASP A 27 -1.38 10.96 30.23
C ASP A 27 -2.64 11.12 29.36
N LEU A 28 -3.65 10.27 29.61
CA LEU A 28 -4.89 10.24 28.85
C LEU A 28 -6.14 10.33 29.73
N SER A 29 -7.19 10.97 29.19
CA SER A 29 -8.51 10.96 29.81
C SER A 29 -9.14 9.57 29.76
N GLU A 30 -9.97 9.25 30.75
CA GLU A 30 -10.63 7.95 30.86
C GLU A 30 -11.36 7.52 29.58
N ARG A 31 -12.05 8.46 28.92
CA ARG A 31 -12.73 8.22 27.62
C ARG A 31 -11.74 7.80 26.54
N ARG A 32 -10.59 8.47 26.44
CA ARG A 32 -9.54 8.12 25.45
C ARG A 32 -8.91 6.78 25.78
N THR A 33 -8.66 6.50 27.06
CA THR A 33 -8.13 5.21 27.52
C THR A 33 -9.07 4.05 27.21
N ARG A 34 -10.37 4.18 27.50
CA ARG A 34 -11.38 3.16 27.13
C ARG A 34 -11.42 2.90 25.63
N ASN A 35 -11.35 3.97 24.82
CA ASN A 35 -11.32 3.84 23.37
C ASN A 35 -10.08 3.08 22.88
N LEU A 36 -8.90 3.37 23.43
CA LEU A 36 -7.66 2.66 23.08
C LEU A 36 -7.69 1.19 23.48
N ILE A 37 -8.16 0.87 24.69
CA ILE A 37 -8.35 -0.51 25.13
C ILE A 37 -9.34 -1.24 24.21
N GLY A 38 -10.43 -0.58 23.83
CA GLY A 38 -11.40 -1.12 22.87
C GLY A 38 -10.79 -1.42 21.50
N LYS A 39 -9.88 -0.57 21.01
CA LYS A 39 -9.12 -0.81 19.78
C LYS A 39 -8.19 -2.02 19.91
N LEU A 40 -7.44 -2.12 21.00
CA LEU A 40 -6.55 -3.25 21.26
C LEU A 40 -7.32 -4.58 21.37
N LYS A 41 -8.48 -4.60 22.03
CA LYS A 41 -9.36 -5.78 22.10
C LYS A 41 -9.76 -6.30 20.72
N LYS A 42 -10.10 -5.38 19.79
CA LYS A 42 -10.44 -5.73 18.39
C LYS A 42 -9.23 -6.27 17.63
N LEU A 43 -8.05 -5.67 17.83
CA LEU A 43 -6.83 -6.08 17.17
C LEU A 43 -6.35 -7.46 17.62
N GLY A 44 -6.47 -7.76 18.92
CA GLY A 44 -5.96 -9.01 19.49
C GLY A 44 -6.42 -10.28 18.76
N HIS A 45 -7.66 -10.28 18.25
CA HIS A 45 -8.22 -11.43 17.52
C HIS A 45 -7.42 -11.79 16.26
N GLY A 46 -6.80 -10.80 15.58
CA GLY A 46 -6.00 -11.01 14.38
C GLY A 46 -4.51 -11.22 14.64
N TYR A 47 -4.02 -10.88 15.83
CA TYR A 47 -2.59 -10.81 16.13
C TYR A 47 -2.16 -11.68 17.32
N GLY A 48 -2.98 -12.67 17.71
CA GLY A 48 -2.59 -13.69 18.67
C GLY A 48 -2.60 -13.23 20.13
N PHE A 49 -3.45 -12.28 20.51
CA PHE A 49 -3.63 -11.88 21.91
C PHE A 49 -5.07 -11.47 22.25
N GLU A 50 -5.39 -11.34 23.53
CA GLU A 50 -6.68 -10.87 24.03
C GLU A 50 -6.48 -9.97 25.25
N ILE A 51 -7.26 -8.89 25.37
CA ILE A 51 -7.31 -8.10 26.60
C ILE A 51 -8.59 -8.44 27.36
N LYS A 52 -8.45 -9.09 28.52
CA LYS A 52 -9.56 -9.40 29.41
C LYS A 52 -9.75 -8.32 30.46
N THR A 53 -11.00 -8.02 30.76
CA THR A 53 -11.35 -7.19 31.92
C THR A 53 -11.41 -8.09 33.15
N VAL A 54 -10.68 -7.75 34.20
CA VAL A 54 -10.74 -8.40 35.51
C VAL A 54 -11.58 -7.53 36.43
N THR A 55 -12.73 -8.07 36.84
CA THR A 55 -13.71 -7.36 37.68
C THR A 55 -13.03 -6.78 38.93
N ASN A 56 -13.24 -5.49 39.18
CA ASN A 56 -12.70 -4.74 40.32
C ASN A 56 -11.16 -4.65 40.41
N ALA A 57 -10.42 -5.08 39.38
CA ALA A 57 -8.95 -5.05 39.40
C ALA A 57 -8.35 -4.31 38.19
N GLY A 58 -8.97 -4.41 37.01
CA GLY A 58 -8.51 -3.71 35.82
C GLY A 58 -8.51 -4.59 34.57
N TYR A 59 -7.38 -4.64 33.87
CA TYR A 59 -7.24 -5.30 32.58
C TYR A 59 -6.00 -6.20 32.55
N LYS A 60 -6.09 -7.33 31.84
CA LYS A 60 -5.02 -8.33 31.69
C LYS A 60 -4.84 -8.70 30.23
N LEU A 61 -3.60 -8.73 29.75
CA LEU A 61 -3.23 -9.28 28.45
C LEU A 61 -3.08 -10.80 28.53
N ILE A 62 -3.60 -11.49 27.53
CA ILE A 62 -3.45 -12.93 27.35
C ILE A 62 -2.93 -13.16 25.94
N LYS A 63 -1.70 -13.64 25.80
CA LYS A 63 -1.16 -14.06 24.51
C LYS A 63 -1.73 -15.44 24.16
N THR A 64 -2.38 -15.53 23.00
CA THR A 64 -2.93 -16.79 22.47
C THR A 64 -2.02 -17.40 21.42
N ASN A 65 -1.15 -16.60 20.79
CA ASN A 65 -0.09 -17.06 19.89
C ASN A 65 1.10 -16.09 19.95
N ASP A 66 2.18 -16.52 20.61
CA ASP A 66 3.38 -15.70 20.82
C ASP A 66 4.09 -15.33 19.51
N SER A 67 4.06 -16.18 18.48
CA SER A 67 4.70 -15.86 17.20
C SER A 67 3.96 -14.74 16.45
N LEU A 68 2.63 -14.74 16.47
CA LEU A 68 1.82 -13.66 15.89
C LEU A 68 1.91 -12.37 16.71
N CYS A 69 2.00 -12.50 18.04
CA CYS A 69 2.15 -11.36 18.93
C CYS A 69 3.56 -10.74 18.80
N ASN A 70 4.62 -11.54 18.64
CA ASN A 70 5.98 -11.04 18.42
C ASN A 70 6.13 -10.34 17.07
N LYS A 71 5.49 -10.86 16.01
CA LYS A 71 5.40 -10.14 14.72
C LYS A 71 4.78 -8.75 14.85
N LEU A 72 3.91 -8.53 15.83
CA LEU A 72 3.29 -7.23 16.09
C LEU A 72 4.25 -6.25 16.79
N TYR A 73 5.16 -6.75 17.62
CA TYR A 73 6.22 -5.95 18.24
C TYR A 73 7.36 -5.65 17.26
N ASP A 74 7.74 -6.64 16.44
CA ASP A 74 8.80 -6.53 15.44
C ASP A 74 8.39 -5.67 14.25
N ALA A 75 7.12 -5.72 13.88
CA ALA A 75 6.60 -4.81 12.88
C ALA A 75 6.36 -3.45 13.55
N HIS A 76 6.96 -2.38 13.04
CA HIS A 76 6.67 -0.98 13.42
C HIS A 76 5.21 -0.54 13.15
N VAL A 77 4.29 -1.50 12.99
CA VAL A 77 2.88 -1.42 12.56
C VAL A 77 2.02 -0.51 13.42
N PHE A 78 2.49 -0.13 14.61
CA PHE A 78 1.72 0.71 15.48
C PHE A 78 2.03 2.19 15.41
N SER A 79 3.04 2.68 14.66
CA SER A 79 3.28 4.14 14.46
C SER A 79 2.09 4.93 13.86
N ASP A 80 0.97 4.24 13.73
CA ASP A 80 0.08 4.25 12.60
C ASP A 80 -1.33 3.86 13.11
N LEU A 81 -1.76 4.32 14.28
CA LEU A 81 -3.21 4.29 14.61
C LEU A 81 -4.01 5.45 14.02
N GLY A 82 -3.33 6.33 13.30
CA GLY A 82 -3.91 7.00 12.14
C GLY A 82 -4.17 6.04 10.96
N SER A 83 -3.54 4.87 10.93
CA SER A 83 -3.34 4.09 9.70
C SER A 83 -4.33 2.99 9.39
N ILE A 84 -5.18 2.49 10.29
CA ILE A 84 -6.24 1.58 9.79
C ILE A 84 -7.20 2.36 8.91
N GLY A 85 -7.56 3.58 9.33
CA GLY A 85 -8.36 4.49 8.51
C GLY A 85 -7.59 4.95 7.28
N GLU A 86 -6.32 5.36 7.44
CA GLU A 86 -5.49 5.81 6.33
C GLU A 86 -5.16 4.72 5.31
N ILE A 87 -4.77 3.52 5.74
CA ILE A 87 -4.54 2.35 4.88
C ILE A 87 -5.84 1.98 4.18
N LYS A 88 -6.99 1.93 4.88
CA LYS A 88 -8.28 1.67 4.23
C LYS A 88 -8.59 2.73 3.19
N LEU A 89 -8.42 4.00 3.54
CA LEU A 89 -8.70 5.12 2.64
C LEU A 89 -7.74 5.13 1.46
N MET A 90 -6.43 4.93 1.67
CA MET A 90 -5.43 4.78 0.62
C MET A 90 -5.74 3.58 -0.27
N LYS A 91 -6.20 2.45 0.27
CA LYS A 91 -6.66 1.29 -0.52
C LYS A 91 -7.88 1.65 -1.36
N THR A 92 -8.84 2.40 -0.81
CA THR A 92 -10.02 2.89 -1.56
C THR A 92 -9.63 3.92 -2.63
N LEU A 93 -8.70 4.83 -2.33
CA LEU A 93 -8.17 5.81 -3.28
C LEU A 93 -7.36 5.12 -4.38
N ALA A 94 -6.56 4.10 -4.06
CA ALA A 94 -5.85 3.27 -5.03
C ALA A 94 -6.81 2.50 -5.94
N LEU A 95 -7.91 1.96 -5.40
CA LEU A 95 -8.99 1.38 -6.20
C LEU A 95 -9.62 2.42 -7.14
N HIS A 96 -9.76 3.66 -6.69
CA HIS A 96 -10.30 4.72 -7.52
C HIS A 96 -9.34 5.12 -8.64
N ILE A 97 -8.05 5.33 -8.32
CA ILE A 97 -6.98 5.54 -9.30
C ILE A 97 -7.01 4.42 -10.33
N MET A 98 -7.03 3.17 -9.86
CA MET A 98 -7.07 1.99 -10.71
C MET A 98 -8.30 1.96 -11.58
N ASN A 99 -9.52 2.10 -11.05
CA ASN A 99 -10.71 1.92 -11.87
C ASN A 99 -10.97 3.07 -12.85
N ASP A 100 -10.20 4.16 -12.75
CA ASP A 100 -10.32 5.37 -13.57
C ASP A 100 -11.77 5.70 -13.95
N ILE A 101 -12.61 5.74 -12.92
CA ILE A 101 -13.85 6.49 -13.05
C ILE A 101 -13.34 7.91 -13.22
N SER A 102 -13.27 8.39 -14.46
CA SER A 102 -12.94 9.77 -14.85
C SER A 102 -13.78 10.87 -14.16
N GLY A 103 -14.56 10.51 -13.14
CA GLY A 103 -15.36 11.38 -12.31
C GLY A 103 -14.79 11.47 -10.90
N GLU A 104 -14.93 12.67 -10.36
CA GLU A 104 -14.96 12.97 -8.94
C GLU A 104 -15.50 11.80 -8.10
N THR A 105 -14.71 11.31 -7.14
CA THR A 105 -15.23 10.38 -6.13
C THR A 105 -15.95 11.17 -5.06
N ARG A 106 -17.19 10.82 -4.76
CA ARG A 106 -17.90 11.49 -3.67
C ARG A 106 -17.36 11.01 -2.33
N VAL A 107 -17.24 11.91 -1.36
CA VAL A 107 -16.86 11.58 0.02
C VAL A 107 -17.76 10.48 0.60
N ASP A 108 -19.03 10.44 0.20
CA ASP A 108 -19.97 9.40 0.64
C ASP A 108 -19.62 8.01 0.10
N ASP A 109 -19.01 7.90 -1.08
CA ASP A 109 -18.51 6.64 -1.63
C ASP A 109 -17.30 6.14 -0.83
N LEU A 110 -16.44 7.07 -0.40
CA LEU A 110 -15.31 6.77 0.49
C LEU A 110 -15.78 6.33 1.88
N VAL A 111 -16.81 6.98 2.42
CA VAL A 111 -17.48 6.57 3.66
C VAL A 111 -18.01 5.14 3.54
N CYS A 112 -18.73 4.84 2.46
CA CYS A 112 -19.25 3.49 2.20
C CYS A 112 -18.12 2.45 2.06
N GLY A 113 -17.08 2.77 1.30
CA GLY A 113 -15.95 1.87 1.03
C GLY A 113 -15.06 1.60 2.24
N THR A 114 -14.96 2.55 3.16
CA THR A 114 -14.10 2.43 4.36
C THR A 114 -14.86 2.03 5.62
N GLY A 115 -16.18 2.26 5.66
CA GLY A 115 -17.03 2.12 6.84
C GLY A 115 -16.75 3.18 7.93
N MET A 116 -16.10 4.29 7.56
CA MET A 116 -15.75 5.39 8.46
C MET A 116 -16.85 6.46 8.45
N SER A 117 -16.97 7.24 9.52
CA SER A 117 -17.83 8.43 9.48
C SER A 117 -17.27 9.47 8.52
N ARG A 118 -18.13 10.34 8.02
CA ARG A 118 -17.74 11.41 7.09
C ARG A 118 -16.66 12.33 7.66
N GLU A 119 -16.76 12.68 8.94
CA GLU A 119 -15.77 13.50 9.64
C GLU A 119 -14.41 12.80 9.73
N GLU A 120 -14.39 11.48 9.96
CA GLU A 120 -13.17 10.68 9.96
C GLU A 120 -12.55 10.60 8.57
N VAL A 121 -13.35 10.41 7.51
CA VAL A 121 -12.84 10.41 6.12
C VAL A 121 -12.18 11.76 5.80
N LEU A 122 -12.87 12.88 6.06
CA LEU A 122 -12.33 14.21 5.80
C LEU A 122 -11.04 14.51 6.60
N HIS A 123 -10.94 13.98 7.83
CA HIS A 123 -9.72 14.10 8.62
C HIS A 123 -8.57 13.29 8.03
N VAL A 124 -8.82 12.03 7.65
CA VAL A 124 -7.80 11.11 7.12
C VAL A 124 -7.36 11.48 5.71
N LEU A 125 -8.23 12.09 4.89
CA LEU A 125 -7.85 12.63 3.58
C LEU A 125 -6.68 13.61 3.66
N ARG A 126 -6.52 14.33 4.78
CA ARG A 126 -5.37 15.23 4.98
C ARG A 126 -4.06 14.48 5.10
N SER A 127 -4.04 13.33 5.77
CA SER A 127 -2.86 12.46 5.85
C SER A 127 -2.56 11.81 4.51
N CYS A 128 -3.59 11.29 3.83
CA CYS A 128 -3.47 10.73 2.49
C CYS A 128 -2.89 11.74 1.50
N ARG A 129 -3.24 13.03 1.62
CA ARG A 129 -2.67 14.10 0.79
C ARG A 129 -1.15 14.21 0.93
N SER A 130 -0.62 14.11 2.14
CA SER A 130 0.83 14.14 2.37
C SER A 130 1.52 12.94 1.73
N ARG A 131 0.96 11.74 1.89
CA ARG A 131 1.50 10.51 1.30
C ARG A 131 1.45 10.54 -0.23
N LEU A 132 0.36 11.05 -0.83
CA LEU A 132 0.25 11.21 -2.27
C LEU A 132 1.28 12.20 -2.83
N ALA A 133 1.60 13.26 -2.07
CA ALA A 133 2.61 14.23 -2.46
C ALA A 133 4.03 13.64 -2.52
N GLU A 134 4.33 12.54 -1.82
CA GLU A 134 5.61 11.82 -1.94
C GLU A 134 5.79 11.18 -3.33
N PHE A 135 4.70 11.01 -4.08
CA PHE A 135 4.68 10.51 -5.45
C PHE A 135 4.32 11.61 -6.46
N ASP A 136 4.42 12.89 -6.09
CA ASP A 136 4.00 14.02 -6.95
C ASP A 136 2.50 13.99 -7.36
N LEU A 137 1.66 13.30 -6.57
CA LEU A 137 0.21 13.27 -6.75
C LEU A 137 -0.49 14.28 -5.85
N MET A 138 -1.51 14.94 -6.39
CA MET A 138 -2.31 15.95 -5.69
C MET A 138 -3.71 15.44 -5.39
N LEU A 139 -4.05 15.36 -4.11
CA LEU A 139 -5.44 15.15 -3.68
C LEU A 139 -6.15 16.49 -3.56
N ASN A 140 -7.20 16.67 -4.36
CA ASN A 140 -8.07 17.83 -4.35
C ASN A 140 -9.42 17.45 -3.74
N LEU A 141 -9.95 18.34 -2.89
CA LEU A 141 -11.25 18.22 -2.26
C LEU A 141 -12.05 19.48 -2.58
N ASP A 142 -13.07 19.36 -3.42
CA ASP A 142 -14.02 20.43 -3.75
C ASP A 142 -15.42 20.05 -3.28
N GLY A 143 -15.90 20.69 -2.22
CA GLY A 143 -17.17 20.36 -1.59
C GLY A 143 -17.23 18.91 -1.09
N GLU A 144 -17.98 18.07 -1.80
CA GLU A 144 -18.13 16.63 -1.52
C GLU A 144 -17.33 15.74 -2.46
N SER A 145 -16.54 16.31 -3.36
CA SER A 145 -15.83 15.60 -4.41
C SER A 145 -14.34 15.51 -4.11
N VAL A 146 -13.77 14.32 -4.27
CA VAL A 146 -12.35 14.02 -4.12
C VAL A 146 -11.80 13.63 -5.49
N THR A 147 -10.73 14.31 -5.92
CA THR A 147 -9.98 13.98 -7.14
C THR A 147 -8.51 13.77 -6.81
N ILE A 148 -7.85 12.92 -7.61
CA ILE A 148 -6.41 12.67 -7.53
C ILE A 148 -5.81 13.04 -8.88
N ASP A 149 -5.11 14.17 -8.89
CA ASP A 149 -4.42 14.72 -10.05
C ASP A 149 -2.93 14.34 -10.01
N GLY A 150 -2.34 14.22 -11.18
CA GLY A 150 -0.95 13.80 -11.35
C GLY A 150 -0.78 13.01 -12.64
N CYS A 151 0.47 12.78 -13.05
CA CYS A 151 0.71 12.07 -14.29
C CYS A 151 0.52 10.55 -14.11
N GLU A 152 0.29 9.86 -15.22
CA GLU A 152 0.05 8.41 -15.18
C GLU A 152 1.26 7.62 -14.67
N TYR A 153 2.49 8.12 -14.87
CA TYR A 153 3.68 7.48 -14.32
C TYR A 153 3.64 7.46 -12.79
N ASP A 154 3.41 8.60 -12.15
CA ASP A 154 3.33 8.78 -10.70
C ASP A 154 2.26 7.90 -10.05
N LYS A 155 1.07 7.85 -10.69
CA LYS A 155 -0.04 6.96 -10.27
C LYS A 155 0.42 5.50 -10.23
N ARG A 156 1.15 5.06 -11.25
CA ARG A 156 1.64 3.68 -11.34
C ARG A 156 2.78 3.40 -10.37
N VAL A 157 3.63 4.37 -10.07
CA VAL A 157 4.65 4.21 -9.02
C VAL A 157 3.98 3.96 -7.68
N LEU A 158 2.99 4.78 -7.29
CA LEU A 158 2.21 4.57 -6.06
C LEU A 158 1.61 3.15 -6.01
N LEU A 159 0.92 2.73 -7.07
CA LEU A 159 0.28 1.42 -7.13
C LEU A 159 1.28 0.28 -7.04
N THR A 160 2.44 0.42 -7.69
CA THR A 160 3.53 -0.56 -7.63
C THR A 160 4.06 -0.71 -6.21
N THR A 161 4.29 0.40 -5.52
CA THR A 161 4.71 0.42 -4.12
C THR A 161 3.69 -0.28 -3.24
N MET A 162 2.40 0.04 -3.40
CA MET A 162 1.32 -0.61 -2.64
C MET A 162 1.20 -2.12 -2.89
N ILE A 163 1.49 -2.61 -4.09
CA ILE A 163 1.54 -4.06 -4.39
C ILE A 163 2.75 -4.70 -3.71
N THR A 164 3.91 -4.06 -3.83
CA THR A 164 5.16 -4.57 -3.25
C THR A 164 5.10 -4.65 -1.72
N ASP A 165 4.46 -3.68 -1.08
CA ASP A 165 4.30 -3.59 0.38
C ASP A 165 3.20 -4.51 0.93
N GLY A 166 2.44 -5.20 0.06
CA GLY A 166 1.30 -6.02 0.48
C GLY A 166 0.06 -5.22 0.89
N ASP A 167 0.03 -3.93 0.55
CA ASP A 167 -1.04 -2.99 0.83
C ASP A 167 -2.10 -2.90 -0.27
N THR A 168 -2.19 -3.93 -1.11
CA THR A 168 -3.11 -3.94 -2.25
C THR A 168 -4.47 -4.53 -1.88
N PRO A 169 -5.58 -3.87 -2.23
CA PRO A 169 -6.91 -4.48 -2.15
C PRO A 169 -6.98 -5.75 -3.01
N ALA A 170 -7.51 -6.84 -2.46
CA ALA A 170 -7.66 -8.12 -3.18
C ALA A 170 -8.46 -7.99 -4.49
N THR A 171 -9.33 -6.99 -4.59
CA THR A 171 -10.08 -6.69 -5.82
C THR A 171 -9.20 -6.21 -6.97
N LEU A 172 -8.06 -5.55 -6.69
CA LEU A 172 -7.09 -5.19 -7.74
C LEU A 172 -6.36 -6.43 -8.28
N LEU A 173 -6.00 -7.36 -7.40
CA LEU A 173 -5.34 -8.61 -7.79
C LEU A 173 -6.22 -9.49 -8.69
N ASN A 174 -7.55 -9.28 -8.67
CA ASN A 174 -8.50 -10.01 -9.51
C ASN A 174 -8.71 -9.39 -10.91
N LEU A 175 -8.09 -8.24 -11.22
CA LEU A 175 -8.21 -7.61 -12.54
C LEU A 175 -7.40 -8.36 -13.62
N LEU A 176 -6.39 -9.11 -13.20
CA LEU A 176 -5.59 -9.97 -14.06
C LEU A 176 -5.85 -11.44 -13.71
N PRO A 177 -5.66 -12.37 -14.67
CA PRO A 177 -5.62 -13.79 -14.37
C PRO A 177 -4.61 -14.12 -13.27
N SER A 178 -4.93 -15.06 -12.39
CA SER A 178 -4.09 -15.40 -11.22
C SER A 178 -2.68 -15.90 -11.56
N HIS A 179 -2.44 -16.33 -12.80
CA HIS A 179 -1.14 -16.80 -13.29
C HIS A 179 -0.31 -15.70 -13.96
N THR A 180 -0.82 -14.47 -14.05
CA THR A 180 -0.13 -13.37 -14.75
C THR A 180 1.20 -13.03 -14.09
N GLY A 181 1.27 -12.94 -12.76
CA GLY A 181 2.52 -12.68 -12.05
C GLY A 181 3.61 -13.72 -12.33
N GLU A 182 3.28 -15.02 -12.30
CA GLU A 182 4.22 -16.11 -12.61
C GLU A 182 4.72 -16.04 -14.07
N LEU A 183 3.81 -15.73 -15.00
CA LEU A 183 4.13 -15.56 -16.40
C LEU A 183 5.09 -14.38 -16.63
N VAL A 184 4.79 -13.23 -16.01
CA VAL A 184 5.64 -12.03 -16.06
C VAL A 184 7.01 -12.31 -15.45
N MET A 185 7.08 -13.02 -14.32
CA MET A 185 8.34 -13.43 -13.70
C MET A 185 9.19 -14.30 -14.62
N THR A 186 8.56 -15.21 -15.37
CA THR A 186 9.26 -16.06 -16.36
C THR A 186 9.79 -15.22 -17.52
N MET A 187 8.97 -14.29 -18.05
CA MET A 187 9.41 -13.36 -19.10
C MET A 187 10.59 -12.48 -18.65
N LEU A 188 10.58 -12.03 -17.40
CA LEU A 188 11.68 -11.27 -16.80
C LEU A 188 12.97 -12.10 -16.77
N ASP A 189 12.93 -13.34 -16.29
CA ASP A 189 14.11 -14.21 -16.24
C ASP A 189 14.72 -14.41 -17.63
N GLU A 190 13.88 -14.71 -18.62
CA GLU A 190 14.33 -14.91 -20.00
C GLU A 190 14.93 -13.63 -20.59
N ALA A 191 14.28 -12.48 -20.42
CA ALA A 191 14.75 -11.21 -20.96
C ALA A 191 16.07 -10.76 -20.31
N PHE A 192 16.20 -10.90 -19.00
CA PHE A 192 17.44 -10.56 -18.27
C PHE A 192 18.59 -11.49 -18.67
N ALA A 193 18.34 -12.80 -18.75
CA ALA A 193 19.35 -13.77 -19.17
C ALA A 193 19.87 -13.50 -20.59
N GLN A 194 18.98 -13.22 -21.55
CA GLN A 194 19.36 -12.89 -22.93
C GLN A 194 20.24 -11.64 -23.03
N ASN A 195 20.12 -10.71 -22.08
CA ASN A 195 20.85 -9.44 -22.05
C ASN A 195 22.03 -9.43 -21.07
N ASN A 196 22.39 -10.57 -20.48
CA ASN A 196 23.45 -10.71 -19.48
C ASN A 196 23.30 -9.73 -18.30
N LEU A 197 22.07 -9.55 -17.82
CA LEU A 197 21.76 -8.79 -16.61
C LEU A 197 21.36 -9.75 -15.49
N VAL A 198 21.69 -9.37 -14.25
CA VAL A 198 21.30 -10.09 -13.05
C VAL A 198 20.36 -9.21 -12.26
N ILE A 199 19.26 -9.78 -11.78
CA ILE A 199 18.29 -9.11 -10.93
C ILE A 199 18.15 -9.84 -9.60
N ARG A 200 18.09 -9.07 -8.50
CA ARG A 200 17.81 -9.62 -7.17
C ARG A 200 16.31 -9.94 -7.06
N GLU A 201 15.98 -10.91 -6.22
CA GLU A 201 14.59 -11.36 -6.01
C GLU A 201 13.64 -10.21 -5.63
N SER A 202 14.08 -9.26 -4.79
CA SER A 202 13.31 -8.07 -4.44
C SER A 202 13.01 -7.18 -5.66
N GLY A 203 14.03 -6.91 -6.48
CA GLY A 203 13.88 -6.16 -7.71
C GLY A 203 12.95 -6.85 -8.72
N LYS A 204 13.03 -8.18 -8.81
CA LYS A 204 12.14 -8.97 -9.66
C LYS A 204 10.68 -8.85 -9.23
N LYS A 205 10.40 -8.88 -7.93
CA LYS A 205 9.05 -8.65 -7.38
C LYS A 205 8.55 -7.26 -7.71
N THR A 206 9.37 -6.23 -7.53
CA THR A 206 9.01 -4.84 -7.87
C THR A 206 8.74 -4.67 -9.36
N LEU A 207 9.57 -5.23 -10.25
CA LEU A 207 9.31 -5.19 -11.70
C LEU A 207 8.05 -5.96 -12.09
N THR A 208 7.79 -7.09 -11.45
CA THR A 208 6.57 -7.86 -11.70
C THR A 208 5.34 -7.02 -11.35
N ALA A 209 5.32 -6.41 -10.17
CA ALA A 209 4.26 -5.50 -9.76
C ALA A 209 4.10 -4.31 -10.71
N ALA A 210 5.21 -3.70 -11.15
CA ALA A 210 5.18 -2.58 -12.11
C ALA A 210 4.56 -2.98 -13.45
N ILE A 211 4.90 -4.17 -13.96
CA ILE A 211 4.33 -4.71 -15.19
C ILE A 211 2.86 -5.07 -15.02
N GLU A 212 2.45 -5.66 -13.88
CA GLU A 212 1.05 -5.93 -13.58
C GLU A 212 0.23 -4.64 -13.54
N VAL A 213 0.74 -3.59 -12.89
CA VAL A 213 0.11 -2.26 -12.90
C VAL A 213 0.00 -1.73 -14.33
N MET A 214 1.09 -1.79 -15.10
CA MET A 214 1.08 -1.36 -16.50
C MET A 214 0.03 -2.12 -17.33
N LEU A 215 -0.12 -3.43 -17.15
CA LEU A 215 -1.15 -4.23 -17.83
C LEU A 215 -2.56 -3.81 -17.43
N MET A 216 -2.83 -3.71 -16.12
CA MET A 216 -4.15 -3.31 -15.62
C MET A 216 -4.56 -1.94 -16.14
N ARG A 217 -3.65 -0.96 -16.13
CA ARG A 217 -3.90 0.40 -16.62
C ARG A 217 -4.09 0.45 -18.14
N SER A 218 -3.31 -0.33 -18.89
CA SER A 218 -3.50 -0.46 -20.33
C SER A 218 -4.86 -1.06 -20.72
N TYR A 219 -5.39 -2.03 -19.96
CA TYR A 219 -6.74 -2.56 -20.18
C TYR A 219 -7.84 -1.51 -19.99
N GLN A 220 -7.55 -0.44 -19.25
CA GLN A 220 -8.47 0.67 -18.99
C GLN A 220 -8.24 1.86 -19.94
N ASP A 221 -7.40 1.69 -20.96
CA ASP A 221 -6.96 2.74 -21.89
C ASP A 221 -6.25 3.92 -21.20
N GLN A 222 -5.70 3.70 -20.01
CA GLN A 222 -4.96 4.69 -19.23
C GLN A 222 -3.48 4.66 -19.62
N LYS A 223 -3.19 5.28 -20.76
CA LYS A 223 -1.87 5.28 -21.39
C LYS A 223 -0.99 6.40 -20.87
N MET A 224 0.30 6.10 -20.73
CA MET A 224 1.31 7.12 -20.44
C MET A 224 1.50 8.05 -21.66
N ARG A 225 1.25 9.35 -21.47
CA ARG A 225 1.35 10.37 -22.54
C ARG A 225 2.52 11.35 -22.35
N ASP A 226 2.89 11.63 -21.10
CA ASP A 226 3.82 12.71 -20.75
C ASP A 226 5.00 12.18 -19.91
N PHE A 227 5.75 11.21 -20.45
CA PHE A 227 6.94 10.68 -19.77
C PHE A 227 8.20 10.93 -20.59
N TYR A 228 9.12 11.70 -20.01
CA TYR A 228 10.34 12.15 -20.67
C TYR A 228 11.56 11.75 -19.84
N ILE A 229 12.39 10.91 -20.43
CA ILE A 229 13.71 10.56 -19.90
C ILE A 229 14.75 10.69 -20.98
N ASN A 230 15.97 11.03 -20.58
CA ASN A 230 17.10 11.01 -21.50
C ASN A 230 17.57 9.58 -21.72
N MET A 231 17.03 8.91 -22.75
CA MET A 231 17.38 7.54 -23.12
C MET A 231 18.88 7.33 -23.40
N LEU A 232 19.66 8.40 -23.65
CA LEU A 232 21.12 8.30 -23.80
C LEU A 232 21.84 7.98 -22.49
N LEU A 233 21.18 8.23 -21.34
CA LEU A 233 21.69 7.89 -20.01
C LEU A 233 21.25 6.51 -19.53
N VAL A 234 20.40 5.83 -20.31
CA VAL A 234 19.91 4.49 -19.99
C VAL A 234 20.87 3.43 -20.54
N ASP A 235 21.28 2.48 -19.70
CA ASP A 235 22.10 1.35 -20.16
C ASP A 235 21.38 0.61 -21.29
N TYR A 236 22.06 0.44 -22.43
CA TYR A 236 21.48 -0.19 -23.62
C TYR A 236 20.93 -1.60 -23.35
N ARG A 237 21.49 -2.32 -22.37
CA ARG A 237 21.00 -3.63 -21.93
C ARG A 237 19.62 -3.52 -21.29
N CYS A 238 19.39 -2.48 -20.48
CA CYS A 238 18.09 -2.22 -19.86
C CYS A 238 17.03 -1.84 -20.90
N ASP A 239 17.36 -0.99 -21.88
CA ASP A 239 16.47 -0.69 -23.02
C ASP A 239 16.17 -1.94 -23.86
N ASN A 240 17.14 -2.83 -24.05
CA ASN A 240 16.90 -4.09 -24.76
C ASN A 240 16.01 -5.05 -23.97
N VAL A 241 16.19 -5.20 -22.66
CA VAL A 241 15.26 -5.95 -21.80
C VAL A 241 13.85 -5.38 -21.92
N ALA A 242 13.70 -4.06 -21.81
CA ALA A 242 12.38 -3.41 -21.94
C ALA A 242 11.73 -3.68 -23.31
N LYS A 243 12.49 -3.62 -24.42
CA LYS A 243 11.98 -3.97 -25.76
C LYS A 243 11.50 -5.42 -25.83
N THR A 244 12.30 -6.37 -25.33
CA THR A 244 11.94 -7.79 -25.33
C THR A 244 10.67 -8.03 -24.52
N LEU A 245 10.59 -7.46 -23.32
CA LEU A 245 9.42 -7.57 -22.46
C LEU A 245 8.17 -6.96 -23.10
N ILE A 246 8.25 -5.72 -23.60
CA ILE A 246 7.12 -5.08 -24.26
C ILE A 246 6.63 -5.95 -25.43
N HIS A 247 7.53 -6.44 -26.28
CA HIS A 247 7.13 -7.29 -27.40
C HIS A 247 6.40 -8.57 -26.95
N ALA A 248 6.92 -9.24 -25.92
CA ALA A 248 6.29 -10.43 -25.34
C ALA A 248 4.92 -10.11 -24.73
N LEU A 249 4.80 -9.00 -23.99
CA LEU A 249 3.56 -8.56 -23.39
C LEU A 249 2.50 -8.17 -24.44
N GLN A 250 2.90 -7.47 -25.51
CA GLN A 250 1.99 -7.14 -26.62
C GLN A 250 1.41 -8.40 -27.26
N PHE A 251 2.27 -9.41 -27.48
CA PHE A 251 1.85 -10.68 -28.08
C PHE A 251 0.91 -11.47 -27.16
N VAL A 252 1.25 -11.59 -25.87
CA VAL A 252 0.50 -12.42 -24.93
C VAL A 252 -0.82 -11.78 -24.50
N PHE A 253 -0.81 -10.48 -24.21
CA PHE A 253 -1.97 -9.77 -23.66
C PHE A 253 -2.80 -9.05 -24.73
N ASN A 254 -2.34 -9.06 -25.99
CA ASN A 254 -2.96 -8.37 -27.12
C ASN A 254 -3.22 -6.88 -26.83
N LEU A 255 -2.19 -6.21 -26.31
CA LEU A 255 -2.18 -4.79 -25.95
C LEU A 255 -1.18 -4.02 -26.80
N GLU A 256 -1.41 -2.72 -26.97
CA GLU A 256 -0.46 -1.79 -27.59
C GLU A 256 0.18 -0.90 -26.53
N PHE A 257 1.51 -0.88 -26.47
CA PHE A 257 2.25 0.00 -25.57
C PHE A 257 2.91 1.11 -26.38
N SER A 258 2.84 2.34 -25.86
CA SER A 258 3.46 3.51 -26.49
C SER A 258 4.98 3.50 -26.30
N LYS A 259 5.65 4.47 -26.92
CA LYS A 259 7.09 4.67 -26.72
C LYS A 259 7.38 5.08 -25.27
N GLU A 260 6.50 5.86 -24.68
CA GLU A 260 6.56 6.35 -23.31
C GLU A 260 6.52 5.19 -22.31
N GLU A 261 5.60 4.24 -22.51
CA GLU A 261 5.52 2.99 -21.73
C GLU A 261 6.84 2.20 -21.77
N LYS A 262 7.38 2.03 -22.98
CA LYS A 262 8.65 1.31 -23.18
C LYS A 262 9.81 2.01 -22.48
N ASN A 263 9.86 3.34 -22.57
CA ASN A 263 10.90 4.14 -21.93
C ASN A 263 10.79 4.08 -20.40
N ALA A 264 9.57 4.15 -19.85
CA ALA A 264 9.33 4.03 -18.42
C ALA A 264 9.76 2.67 -17.88
N LEU A 265 9.48 1.58 -18.61
CA LEU A 265 9.95 0.25 -18.23
C LEU A 265 11.48 0.15 -18.27
N ALA A 266 12.14 0.70 -19.30
CA ALA A 266 13.60 0.73 -19.38
C ALA A 266 14.25 1.47 -18.21
N TYR A 267 13.67 2.60 -17.81
CA TYR A 267 14.10 3.37 -16.65
C TYR A 267 13.91 2.61 -15.34
N ALA A 268 12.75 1.99 -15.14
CA ALA A 268 12.49 1.17 -13.95
C ALA A 268 13.47 -0.01 -13.82
N ILE A 269 13.79 -0.68 -14.94
CA ILE A 269 14.80 -1.74 -14.96
C ILE A 269 16.17 -1.21 -14.56
N GLN A 270 16.58 -0.06 -15.11
CA GLN A 270 17.87 0.53 -14.78
C GLN A 270 17.97 0.89 -13.30
N ASP A 271 16.94 1.53 -12.75
CA ASP A 271 16.89 1.94 -11.34
C ASP A 271 17.05 0.74 -10.41
N ILE A 272 16.40 -0.38 -10.73
CA ILE A 272 16.48 -1.61 -9.94
C ILE A 272 17.82 -2.33 -10.06
N VAL A 273 18.45 -2.30 -11.24
CA VAL A 273 19.73 -3.01 -11.48
C VAL A 273 20.93 -2.23 -10.94
N MET A 274 20.83 -0.90 -10.82
CA MET A 274 21.93 -0.05 -10.35
C MET A 274 22.04 0.06 -8.82
N VAL A 275 21.15 -0.59 -8.05
CA VAL A 275 21.12 -0.63 -6.57
C VAL A 275 21.60 -1.98 -6.02
#